data_AF-A0A818YPN5-F1
#
_entry.id   AF-A0A818YPN5-F1
#
_cell.length_a   1.000
_cell.length_b   1.000
_cell.length_c   1.000
_cell.angle_alpha   90.00
_cell.angle_beta   90.00
_cell.angle_gamma   90.00
#
_symmetry.space_group_name_H-M   'P 1'
#
loop_
_entity.id
_entity.type
_entity.pdbx_description
1 polymer ?
#
loop_
_entity_poly.entity_id
_entity_poly.type
_entity_poly.pdbx_seq_one_letter_code
_entity_poly.pdbx_strand_id
1 'polypeptide(L)'
;MSGKFYHGDPSRNNNFWVYPRNQALGATSTSRVFYHGDPSRNNNFWVYPREKALITRRWDTYNADDLCNNYTYVETIAFGIRAYRCNGHGTASGGGLSQDQAQFYQLISDIKLIARKRKQEPNEIDWDGDIRRKIPELVAYIFALWRLKNVDHYFEAEDLDNRNNYLLLPHATQVIAIFRIFGIGNKKEQLKNNLVEIGTSERKSITLGVTACILVLLGFDVCCACYIVNI
;
A
#
# COMPACT_ATOMS: atom_id res chain seq x y z
N MET A 1 8.53 -48.81 23.33
CA MET A 1 9.09 -47.63 22.63
C MET A 1 8.29 -46.42 23.08
N SER A 2 8.95 -45.39 23.62
CA SER A 2 8.28 -44.30 24.33
C SER A 2 8.00 -43.10 23.43
N GLY A 3 6.75 -42.66 23.37
CA GLY A 3 6.45 -41.29 22.97
C GLY A 3 6.91 -40.32 24.04
N LYS A 4 7.54 -39.20 23.64
CA LYS A 4 7.80 -38.07 24.53
C LYS A 4 6.99 -36.87 24.05
N PHE A 5 5.99 -36.50 24.84
CA PHE A 5 5.39 -35.17 24.78
C PHE A 5 6.45 -34.14 25.19
N TYR A 6 6.55 -33.05 24.44
CA TYR A 6 7.23 -31.85 24.90
C TYR A 6 6.16 -30.82 25.28
N HIS A 7 6.02 -30.58 26.59
CA HIS A 7 5.35 -29.38 27.08
C HIS A 7 6.20 -28.15 26.69
N GLY A 8 5.57 -27.20 25.99
CA GLY A 8 6.13 -25.87 25.75
C GLY A 8 5.59 -24.87 26.76
N ASP A 9 6.50 -24.09 27.35
CA ASP A 9 6.25 -23.02 28.32
C ASP A 9 5.27 -21.94 27.76
N PRO A 10 4.26 -21.46 28.53
CA PRO A 10 3.38 -20.37 28.09
C PRO A 10 4.07 -19.00 27.95
N SER A 11 5.33 -18.87 28.36
CA SER A 11 6.09 -17.62 28.28
C SER A 11 7.11 -17.65 27.13
N ARG A 12 7.04 -16.60 26.28
CA ARG A 12 7.94 -16.27 25.15
C ARG A 12 7.71 -17.06 23.83
N ASN A 13 7.09 -16.38 22.85
CA ASN A 13 7.64 -16.26 21.49
C ASN A 13 6.83 -15.27 20.63
N ASN A 14 7.40 -14.09 20.36
CA ASN A 14 6.88 -13.13 19.39
C ASN A 14 7.43 -13.45 17.99
N ASN A 15 6.84 -14.43 17.30
CA ASN A 15 7.25 -14.80 15.94
C ASN A 15 6.26 -14.25 14.89
N PHE A 16 6.83 -13.62 13.87
CA PHE A 16 6.14 -13.09 12.70
C PHE A 16 6.09 -14.17 11.61
N TRP A 17 4.93 -14.40 11.00
CA TRP A 17 4.71 -15.48 10.04
C TRP A 17 4.30 -14.95 8.66
N VAL A 18 4.66 -15.72 7.62
CA VAL A 18 4.55 -15.37 6.20
C VAL A 18 4.13 -16.59 5.37
N TYR A 19 3.27 -16.37 4.36
CA TYR A 19 2.80 -17.35 3.37
C TYR A 19 2.70 -16.78 1.93
N PRO A 20 2.58 -17.60 0.86
CA PRO A 20 2.52 -17.13 -0.54
C PRO A 20 1.10 -17.00 -1.12
N ARG A 21 0.91 -16.18 -2.18
CA ARG A 21 -0.34 -16.10 -2.98
C ARG A 21 -0.08 -16.17 -4.50
N ASN A 22 -0.92 -16.90 -5.24
CA ASN A 22 -0.74 -17.21 -6.67
C ASN A 22 -1.27 -16.15 -7.68
N GLN A 23 -0.79 -16.29 -8.94
CA GLN A 23 -1.25 -15.73 -10.24
C GLN A 23 -0.78 -14.32 -10.72
N ALA A 24 -0.70 -14.19 -12.04
CA ALA A 24 -0.04 -13.13 -12.85
C ALA A 24 -1.09 -12.34 -13.70
N LEU A 25 -0.84 -11.48 -14.70
CA LEU A 25 0.33 -11.06 -15.53
C LEU A 25 0.56 -9.52 -15.33
N GLY A 26 1.10 -8.65 -16.19
CA GLY A 26 1.67 -8.65 -17.56
C GLY A 26 1.70 -7.20 -18.11
N ALA A 27 2.69 -6.77 -18.92
CA ALA A 27 2.73 -5.37 -19.41
C ALA A 27 3.59 -5.09 -20.67
N THR A 28 3.14 -4.17 -21.53
CA THR A 28 3.89 -3.48 -22.62
C THR A 28 3.44 -2.01 -22.72
N SER A 29 4.26 -1.12 -23.32
CA SER A 29 4.05 0.33 -23.28
C SER A 29 3.55 0.94 -24.60
N THR A 30 2.44 1.67 -24.53
CA THR A 30 2.05 2.76 -25.43
C THR A 30 1.70 4.00 -24.59
N SER A 31 1.30 5.12 -25.20
CA SER A 31 0.88 6.33 -24.48
C SER A 31 -0.12 5.97 -23.37
N ARG A 32 0.22 6.29 -22.12
CA ARG A 32 -0.50 5.77 -20.94
C ARG A 32 -1.85 6.45 -20.78
N VAL A 33 -2.86 5.91 -21.46
CA VAL A 33 -4.27 6.18 -21.18
C VAL A 33 -4.59 5.60 -19.80
N PHE A 34 -4.98 6.45 -18.86
CA PHE A 34 -5.43 6.03 -17.53
C PHE A 34 -6.94 5.82 -17.50
N TYR A 35 -7.44 4.86 -16.72
CA TYR A 35 -8.86 4.53 -16.63
C TYR A 35 -9.35 4.54 -15.18
N HIS A 36 -10.51 5.15 -14.95
CA HIS A 36 -11.28 5.00 -13.72
C HIS A 36 -12.13 3.72 -13.76
N GLY A 37 -12.60 3.26 -12.59
CA GLY A 37 -13.41 2.04 -12.46
C GLY A 37 -12.58 0.78 -12.18
N ASP A 38 -13.28 -0.35 -12.04
CA ASP A 38 -12.67 -1.61 -11.64
C ASP A 38 -12.02 -2.32 -12.84
N PRO A 39 -10.68 -2.56 -12.84
CA PRO A 39 -10.01 -3.26 -13.94
C PRO A 39 -10.54 -4.68 -14.16
N SER A 40 -11.06 -5.34 -13.11
CA SER A 40 -11.69 -6.66 -13.25
C SER A 40 -13.07 -6.61 -13.91
N ARG A 41 -13.70 -5.42 -13.97
CA ARG A 41 -14.98 -5.15 -14.64
C ARG A 41 -14.78 -4.39 -15.96
N ASN A 42 -13.64 -4.55 -16.63
CA ASN A 42 -13.28 -3.83 -17.87
C ASN A 42 -13.34 -2.29 -17.72
N ASN A 43 -12.82 -1.77 -16.60
CA ASN A 43 -12.86 -0.35 -16.23
C ASN A 43 -14.29 0.23 -16.13
N ASN A 44 -15.26 -0.62 -15.82
CA ASN A 44 -16.60 -0.18 -15.46
C ASN A 44 -16.65 0.27 -13.98
N PHE A 45 -17.52 1.24 -13.71
CA PHE A 45 -17.92 1.71 -12.40
C PHE A 45 -19.44 1.77 -12.28
N TRP A 46 -19.96 1.72 -11.05
CA TRP A 46 -21.40 1.59 -10.80
C TRP A 46 -21.94 2.76 -9.98
N VAL A 47 -23.04 3.35 -10.44
CA VAL A 47 -23.78 4.40 -9.75
C VAL A 47 -25.02 3.79 -9.09
N TYR A 48 -25.09 3.89 -7.78
CA TYR A 48 -26.20 3.37 -6.98
C TYR A 48 -27.22 4.47 -6.69
N PRO A 49 -28.50 4.12 -6.52
CA PRO A 49 -29.47 5.00 -5.84
C PRO A 49 -28.97 5.39 -4.43
N ARG A 50 -29.29 6.60 -3.97
CA ARG A 50 -28.74 7.17 -2.70
C ARG A 50 -29.13 6.38 -1.47
N GLU A 51 -30.23 5.65 -1.53
CA GLU A 51 -30.78 4.77 -0.50
C GLU A 51 -30.08 3.40 -0.42
N LYS A 52 -29.13 3.08 -1.32
CA LYS A 52 -28.45 1.78 -1.37
C LYS A 52 -26.98 1.87 -0.98
N ALA A 53 -26.52 0.94 -0.14
CA ALA A 53 -25.11 0.84 0.17
C ALA A 53 -24.26 0.49 -1.07
N LEU A 54 -23.16 1.23 -1.25
CA LEU A 54 -22.12 0.95 -2.27
C LEU A 54 -21.40 -0.35 -1.92
N ILE A 55 -21.27 -1.29 -2.88
CA ILE A 55 -20.53 -2.56 -2.65
C ILE A 55 -19.03 -2.28 -2.45
N THR A 56 -18.46 -1.33 -3.20
CA THR A 56 -17.09 -0.87 -3.00
C THR A 56 -16.94 0.64 -3.25
N ARG A 57 -16.75 1.43 -2.19
CA ARG A 57 -16.48 2.90 -2.28
C ARG A 57 -15.26 3.28 -3.13
N ARG A 58 -14.46 2.31 -3.57
CA ARG A 58 -13.31 2.55 -4.46
C ARG A 58 -13.73 2.77 -5.92
N TRP A 59 -14.78 2.08 -6.37
CA TRP A 59 -15.22 2.06 -7.78
C TRP A 59 -16.73 2.25 -7.94
N ASP A 60 -17.49 2.29 -6.85
CA ASP A 60 -18.93 2.51 -6.84
C ASP A 60 -19.20 3.89 -6.20
N THR A 61 -20.20 4.61 -6.69
CA THR A 61 -20.54 5.99 -6.29
C THR A 61 -22.06 6.23 -6.31
N TYR A 62 -22.52 7.38 -5.80
CA TYR A 62 -23.91 7.86 -5.93
C TYR A 62 -24.09 8.82 -7.12
N ASN A 63 -23.00 9.34 -7.68
CA ASN A 63 -22.98 10.22 -8.84
C ASN A 63 -21.79 9.88 -9.73
N ALA A 64 -22.01 9.75 -11.05
CA ALA A 64 -20.97 9.34 -11.98
C ALA A 64 -19.82 10.34 -12.06
N ASP A 65 -20.17 11.65 -12.06
CA ASP A 65 -19.22 12.75 -12.19
C ASP A 65 -18.23 12.85 -11.01
N ASP A 66 -18.60 12.32 -9.84
CA ASP A 66 -17.73 12.24 -8.65
C ASP A 66 -16.52 11.29 -8.87
N LEU A 67 -16.61 10.36 -9.82
CA LEU A 67 -15.59 9.34 -10.08
C LEU A 67 -14.86 9.53 -11.41
N CYS A 68 -15.54 10.07 -12.43
CA CYS A 68 -15.00 10.21 -13.77
C CYS A 68 -15.81 11.27 -14.54
N ASN A 69 -15.16 12.04 -15.43
CA ASN A 69 -15.83 12.96 -16.36
C ASN A 69 -15.74 12.52 -17.83
N ASN A 70 -14.96 11.47 -18.14
CA ASN A 70 -14.88 10.87 -19.47
C ASN A 70 -15.38 9.42 -19.44
N TYR A 71 -16.69 9.26 -19.42
CA TYR A 71 -17.35 7.97 -19.37
C TYR A 71 -18.46 7.82 -20.40
N THR A 72 -18.83 6.58 -20.67
CA THR A 72 -20.02 6.22 -21.43
C THR A 72 -20.93 5.36 -20.54
N TYR A 73 -22.23 5.64 -20.53
CA TYR A 73 -23.22 4.76 -19.91
C TYR A 73 -23.26 3.42 -20.67
N VAL A 74 -23.20 2.31 -19.94
CA VAL A 74 -23.21 0.96 -20.49
C VAL A 74 -24.62 0.40 -20.45
N GLU A 75 -25.21 0.32 -19.26
CA GLU A 75 -26.51 -0.32 -19.02
C GLU A 75 -27.07 0.05 -17.63
N THR A 76 -28.35 -0.27 -17.39
CA THR A 76 -28.93 -0.27 -16.05
C THR A 76 -29.04 -1.73 -15.61
N ILE A 77 -28.25 -2.09 -14.61
CA ILE A 77 -28.27 -3.39 -13.95
C ILE A 77 -29.48 -3.43 -12.99
N ALA A 78 -29.81 -4.62 -12.48
CA ALA A 78 -30.86 -4.85 -11.51
C ALA A 78 -30.93 -3.79 -10.40
N PHE A 79 -32.16 -3.44 -10.02
CA PHE A 79 -32.50 -2.49 -8.96
C PHE A 79 -32.00 -1.04 -9.15
N GLY A 80 -31.92 -0.57 -10.39
CA GLY A 80 -31.63 0.84 -10.70
C GLY A 80 -30.14 1.22 -10.57
N ILE A 81 -29.26 0.23 -10.44
CA ILE A 81 -27.80 0.46 -10.45
C ILE A 81 -27.38 0.71 -11.90
N ARG A 82 -26.79 1.87 -12.17
CA ARG A 82 -26.37 2.26 -13.52
C ARG A 82 -24.88 1.97 -13.70
N ALA A 83 -24.53 1.26 -14.76
CA ALA A 83 -23.15 0.96 -15.10
C ALA A 83 -22.60 1.95 -16.13
N TYR A 84 -21.36 2.37 -15.90
CA TYR A 84 -20.63 3.29 -16.75
C TYR A 84 -19.23 2.73 -17.00
N ARG A 85 -18.64 3.05 -18.15
CA ARG A 85 -17.27 2.69 -18.52
C ARG A 85 -16.46 3.96 -18.65
N CYS A 86 -15.27 4.01 -18.05
CA CYS A 86 -14.32 5.07 -18.36
C CYS A 86 -13.79 4.88 -19.79
N ASN A 87 -13.87 5.91 -20.63
CA ASN A 87 -13.35 5.88 -22.00
C ASN A 87 -11.82 6.07 -22.05
N GLY A 88 -11.20 6.29 -20.90
CA GLY A 88 -9.77 6.54 -20.76
C GLY A 88 -9.42 8.02 -20.84
N HIS A 89 -8.45 8.44 -20.02
CA HIS A 89 -7.93 9.80 -20.00
C HIS A 89 -6.57 9.80 -20.69
N GLY A 90 -6.49 10.46 -21.84
CA GLY A 90 -5.21 10.87 -22.42
C GLY A 90 -4.60 11.99 -21.58
N THR A 91 -3.28 12.16 -21.62
CA THR A 91 -2.54 13.19 -20.89
C THR A 91 -2.70 14.60 -21.50
N ALA A 92 -3.89 14.92 -22.03
CA ALA A 92 -4.22 16.17 -22.70
C ALA A 92 -5.42 16.85 -22.01
N SER A 93 -5.09 17.70 -21.02
CA SER A 93 -5.81 18.93 -20.63
C SER A 93 -7.33 19.02 -20.90
N GLY A 94 -8.14 18.85 -19.86
CA GLY A 94 -9.58 19.18 -19.92
C GLY A 94 -10.43 18.60 -18.77
N GLY A 95 -10.22 19.06 -17.53
CA GLY A 95 -10.87 18.51 -16.34
C GLY A 95 -9.93 17.59 -15.56
N GLY A 96 -8.86 18.18 -15.02
CA GLY A 96 -7.79 17.45 -14.36
C GLY A 96 -8.14 17.01 -12.93
N LEU A 97 -7.62 15.84 -12.56
CA LEU A 97 -7.27 15.55 -11.17
C LEU A 97 -6.46 16.72 -10.59
N SER A 98 -6.59 17.02 -9.30
CA SER A 98 -5.69 17.99 -8.67
C SER A 98 -4.24 17.53 -8.84
N GLN A 99 -3.30 18.49 -8.85
CA GLN A 99 -1.87 18.19 -8.99
C GLN A 99 -1.40 17.14 -7.96
N ASP A 100 -1.98 17.16 -6.76
CA ASP A 100 -1.69 16.22 -5.67
C ASP A 100 -2.28 14.82 -5.92
N GLN A 101 -3.51 14.74 -6.46
CA GLN A 101 -4.11 13.46 -6.88
C GLN A 101 -3.30 12.80 -8.01
N ALA A 102 -2.85 13.59 -8.99
CA ALA A 102 -2.00 13.08 -10.08
C ALA A 102 -0.66 12.53 -9.53
N GLN A 103 0.01 13.27 -8.64
CA GLN A 103 1.23 12.82 -7.96
C GLN A 103 0.98 11.55 -7.12
N PHE A 104 -0.14 11.49 -6.41
CA PHE A 104 -0.52 10.34 -5.58
C PHE A 104 -0.67 9.05 -6.40
N TYR A 105 -1.37 9.10 -7.54
CA TYR A 105 -1.49 7.94 -8.43
C TYR A 105 -0.17 7.57 -9.12
N GLN A 106 0.66 8.56 -9.46
CA GLN A 106 1.99 8.33 -10.03
C GLN A 106 2.88 7.52 -9.07
N LEU A 107 2.97 7.94 -7.79
CA LEU A 107 3.71 7.21 -6.76
C LEU A 107 3.19 5.77 -6.55
N ILE A 108 1.87 5.53 -6.63
CA ILE A 108 1.29 4.18 -6.60
C ILE A 108 1.72 3.35 -7.82
N SER A 109 1.76 3.95 -9.01
CA SER A 109 2.26 3.30 -10.23
C SER A 109 3.72 2.86 -10.05
N ASP A 110 4.56 3.76 -9.55
CA ASP A 110 6.00 3.53 -9.45
C ASP A 110 6.34 2.49 -8.38
N ILE A 111 5.65 2.49 -7.24
CA ILE A 111 5.75 1.41 -6.24
C ILE A 111 5.47 0.04 -6.86
N LYS A 112 4.39 -0.09 -7.65
CA LYS A 112 4.06 -1.36 -8.32
C LYS A 112 5.13 -1.78 -9.33
N LEU A 113 5.70 -0.82 -10.05
CA LEU A 113 6.75 -1.03 -11.05
C LEU A 113 8.07 -1.48 -10.41
N ILE A 114 8.46 -0.84 -9.30
CA ILE A 114 9.69 -1.15 -8.54
C ILE A 114 9.57 -2.49 -7.83
N ALA A 115 8.46 -2.71 -7.11
CA ALA A 115 8.26 -3.90 -6.30
C ALA A 115 8.31 -5.21 -7.12
N ARG A 116 7.85 -5.17 -8.38
CA ARG A 116 7.75 -6.34 -9.30
C ARG A 116 7.35 -7.62 -8.57
N LYS A 117 6.10 -7.66 -8.09
CA LYS A 117 5.53 -8.72 -7.25
C LYS A 117 6.06 -10.12 -7.62
N ARG A 118 7.05 -10.60 -6.86
CA ARG A 118 7.60 -11.95 -6.96
C ARG A 118 6.71 -12.91 -6.15
N LYS A 119 6.86 -14.22 -6.38
CA LYS A 119 6.31 -15.24 -5.47
C LYS A 119 7.44 -15.67 -4.54
N GLN A 120 7.20 -15.62 -3.24
CA GLN A 120 8.12 -16.10 -2.21
C GLN A 120 7.67 -17.50 -1.80
N GLU A 121 8.57 -18.47 -1.67
CA GLU A 121 8.23 -19.81 -1.17
C GLU A 121 8.85 -20.03 0.23
N PRO A 122 8.19 -20.74 1.16
CA PRO A 122 8.65 -20.82 2.56
C PRO A 122 10.07 -21.38 2.76
N ASN A 123 10.52 -22.26 1.86
CA ASN A 123 11.84 -22.90 1.89
C ASN A 123 12.83 -22.29 0.89
N GLU A 124 12.37 -21.37 0.04
CA GLU A 124 13.16 -20.76 -1.04
C GLU A 124 12.76 -19.28 -1.14
N ILE A 125 13.16 -18.53 -0.11
CA ILE A 125 12.97 -17.08 -0.06
C ILE A 125 13.95 -16.45 -1.04
N ASP A 126 13.40 -15.81 -2.08
CA ASP A 126 14.13 -15.00 -3.02
C ASP A 126 14.52 -13.68 -2.34
N TRP A 127 15.78 -13.60 -1.93
CA TRP A 127 16.40 -12.45 -1.26
C TRP A 127 17.75 -12.10 -1.89
N ASP A 128 17.72 -11.82 -3.19
CA ASP A 128 18.88 -11.39 -3.97
C ASP A 128 19.32 -9.94 -3.68
N GLY A 129 20.43 -9.51 -4.29
CA GLY A 129 20.90 -8.12 -4.20
C GLY A 129 20.04 -7.11 -4.98
N ASP A 130 19.20 -7.56 -5.91
CA ASP A 130 18.28 -6.70 -6.67
C ASP A 130 17.11 -6.24 -5.81
N ILE A 131 16.52 -7.15 -5.05
CA ILE A 131 15.48 -6.87 -4.04
C ILE A 131 16.04 -5.89 -3.00
N ARG A 132 17.25 -6.12 -2.48
CA ARG A 132 17.86 -5.23 -1.48
C ARG A 132 18.03 -3.79 -1.97
N ARG A 133 18.45 -3.59 -3.23
CA ARG A 133 18.58 -2.25 -3.84
C ARG A 133 17.25 -1.50 -3.97
N LYS A 134 16.14 -2.21 -4.07
CA LYS A 134 14.78 -1.63 -4.19
C LYS A 134 14.18 -1.20 -2.86
N ILE A 135 14.66 -1.72 -1.73
CA ILE A 135 14.09 -1.39 -0.42
C ILE A 135 14.20 0.12 -0.10
N PRO A 136 15.35 0.82 -0.28
CA PRO A 136 15.42 2.26 -0.05
C PRO A 136 14.46 3.07 -0.91
N GLU A 137 14.28 2.69 -2.18
CA GLU A 137 13.30 3.31 -3.07
C GLU A 137 11.87 3.09 -2.54
N LEU A 138 11.47 1.83 -2.30
CA LEU A 138 10.15 1.50 -1.78
C LEU A 138 9.84 2.20 -0.45
N VAL A 139 10.81 2.31 0.46
CA VAL A 139 10.69 3.08 1.70
C VAL A 139 10.39 4.56 1.39
N ALA A 140 11.14 5.18 0.49
CA ALA A 140 10.95 6.58 0.11
C ALA A 140 9.56 6.82 -0.53
N TYR A 141 9.16 5.98 -1.49
CA TYR A 141 7.85 6.10 -2.15
C TYR A 141 6.68 5.87 -1.18
N ILE A 142 6.78 4.89 -0.27
CA ILE A 142 5.73 4.63 0.73
C ILE A 142 5.63 5.79 1.72
N PHE A 143 6.75 6.37 2.17
CA PHE A 143 6.72 7.56 3.02
C PHE A 143 6.19 8.80 2.29
N ALA A 144 6.48 8.97 0.99
CA ALA A 144 5.90 10.02 0.17
C ALA A 144 4.36 9.87 0.07
N LEU A 145 3.86 8.67 -0.19
CA LEU A 145 2.42 8.38 -0.17
C LEU A 145 1.78 8.63 1.21
N TRP A 146 2.44 8.21 2.28
CA TRP A 146 1.96 8.44 3.64
C TRP A 146 1.88 9.93 3.96
N ARG A 147 2.90 10.71 3.60
CA ARG A 147 2.90 12.18 3.74
C ARG A 147 1.75 12.82 2.97
N LEU A 148 1.59 12.49 1.68
CA LEU A 148 0.51 13.04 0.85
C LEU A 148 -0.89 12.69 1.40
N LYS A 149 -1.06 11.51 2.00
CA LYS A 149 -2.33 11.13 2.66
C LYS A 149 -2.66 11.90 3.94
N ASN A 150 -1.73 12.67 4.48
CA ASN A 150 -1.89 13.40 5.73
C ASN A 150 -1.52 14.89 5.57
N VAL A 151 -1.46 15.38 4.32
CA VAL A 151 -1.07 16.76 4.01
C VAL A 151 -2.22 17.76 4.20
N ASP A 152 -3.46 17.29 4.31
CA ASP A 152 -4.64 18.13 4.50
C ASP A 152 -4.46 19.04 5.74
N HIS A 153 -3.97 18.50 6.85
CA HIS A 153 -3.64 19.25 8.06
C HIS A 153 -2.53 20.31 7.90
N TYR A 154 -1.69 20.19 6.87
CA TYR A 154 -0.70 21.22 6.53
C TYR A 154 -1.31 22.36 5.72
N PHE A 155 -2.35 22.10 4.93
CA PHE A 155 -3.11 23.14 4.23
C PHE A 155 -4.13 23.82 5.15
N GLU A 156 -4.72 23.11 6.10
CA GLU A 156 -5.61 23.67 7.13
C GLU A 156 -4.89 24.60 8.13
N ALA A 157 -3.57 24.47 8.29
CA ALA A 157 -2.76 25.26 9.22
C ALA A 157 -2.09 26.51 8.60
N GLU A 158 -2.68 27.06 7.53
CA GLU A 158 -2.05 28.08 6.67
C GLU A 158 -1.65 29.38 7.39
N ASP A 159 -2.38 29.77 8.45
CA ASP A 159 -2.17 31.01 9.23
C ASP A 159 -1.31 30.83 10.51
N LEU A 160 -0.63 29.70 10.68
CA LEU A 160 0.19 29.42 11.87
C LEU A 160 1.70 29.40 11.55
N ASP A 161 2.51 30.14 12.32
CA ASP A 161 3.99 30.12 12.24
C ASP A 161 4.60 28.69 12.35
N ASN A 162 3.83 27.76 12.90
CA ASN A 162 4.19 26.35 13.11
C ASN A 162 3.68 25.39 12.03
N ARG A 163 3.24 25.87 10.86
CA ARG A 163 2.68 25.06 9.75
C ARG A 163 3.51 23.80 9.42
N ASN A 164 4.84 23.90 9.43
CA ASN A 164 5.73 22.77 9.16
C ASN A 164 5.62 21.60 10.16
N ASN A 165 5.12 21.82 11.37
CA ASN A 165 4.91 20.76 12.37
C ASN A 165 3.78 19.79 11.98
N TYR A 166 2.93 20.17 11.03
CA TYR A 166 1.86 19.33 10.46
C TYR A 166 2.35 18.46 9.29
N LEU A 167 3.57 18.69 8.77
CA LEU A 167 4.17 17.80 7.77
C LEU A 167 4.67 16.50 8.42
N LEU A 168 3.93 15.41 8.20
CA LEU A 168 4.38 14.08 8.60
C LEU A 168 5.60 13.65 7.76
N LEU A 169 6.78 13.75 8.35
CA LEU A 169 8.04 13.24 7.83
C LEU A 169 8.51 12.01 8.64
N PRO A 170 9.14 11.00 8.00
CA PRO A 170 9.71 9.88 8.71
C PRO A 170 10.93 10.32 9.54
N HIS A 171 11.03 9.83 10.77
CA HIS A 171 12.22 10.03 11.59
C HIS A 171 13.36 9.14 11.09
N ALA A 172 14.62 9.60 11.18
CA ALA A 172 15.78 8.83 10.73
C ALA A 172 15.88 7.44 11.41
N THR A 173 15.55 7.34 12.71
CA THR A 173 15.47 6.05 13.42
C THR A 173 14.51 5.08 12.76
N GLN A 174 13.37 5.55 12.25
CA GLN A 174 12.36 4.70 11.60
C GLN A 174 12.89 4.10 10.30
N VAL A 175 13.55 4.92 9.46
CA VAL A 175 14.19 4.47 8.21
C VAL A 175 15.30 3.45 8.50
N ILE A 176 16.18 3.75 9.46
CA ILE A 176 17.26 2.84 9.88
C ILE A 176 16.69 1.54 10.44
N ALA A 177 15.63 1.60 11.25
CA ALA A 177 14.96 0.43 11.79
C ALA A 177 14.39 -0.48 10.69
N ILE A 178 13.74 0.10 9.67
CA ILE A 178 13.24 -0.65 8.50
C ILE A 178 14.42 -1.36 7.79
N PHE A 179 15.51 -0.65 7.52
CA PHE A 179 16.71 -1.23 6.89
C PHE A 179 17.34 -2.34 7.73
N ARG A 180 17.36 -2.20 9.06
CA ARG A 180 17.85 -3.24 9.98
C ARG A 180 16.95 -4.48 10.02
N ILE A 181 15.62 -4.32 9.96
CA ILE A 181 14.68 -5.46 9.83
C ILE A 181 14.96 -6.22 8.53
N PHE A 182 15.12 -5.52 7.40
CA PHE A 182 15.50 -6.12 6.11
C PHE A 182 16.98 -6.59 6.04
N GLY A 183 17.77 -6.43 7.09
CA GLY A 183 19.17 -6.87 7.13
C GLY A 183 20.14 -6.07 6.25
N ILE A 184 19.72 -4.90 5.74
CA ILE A 184 20.51 -4.03 4.86
C ILE A 184 21.67 -3.39 5.65
N GLY A 185 22.85 -3.28 5.04
CA GLY A 185 24.03 -2.74 5.70
C GLY A 185 24.52 -3.59 6.87
N ASN A 186 24.27 -4.90 6.84
CA ASN A 186 24.82 -5.91 7.74
C ASN A 186 25.77 -6.83 6.95
N LYS A 187 26.84 -7.34 7.56
CA LYS A 187 27.89 -8.15 6.89
C LYS A 187 27.37 -9.35 6.09
N LYS A 188 26.18 -9.88 6.43
CA LYS A 188 25.56 -11.03 5.75
C LYS A 188 24.44 -10.65 4.78
N GLU A 189 23.92 -9.42 4.85
CA GLU A 189 22.77 -8.90 4.08
C GLU A 189 21.57 -9.85 3.87
N GLN A 190 21.28 -10.70 4.86
CA GLN A 190 20.22 -11.71 4.79
C GLN A 190 18.96 -11.23 5.50
N LEU A 191 17.81 -11.46 4.87
CA LEU A 191 16.51 -11.40 5.53
C LEU A 191 16.46 -12.53 6.57
N LYS A 192 16.37 -12.14 7.84
CA LYS A 192 16.38 -13.02 9.01
C LYS A 192 15.43 -12.46 10.06
N ASN A 193 15.29 -13.18 11.17
CA ASN A 193 14.58 -12.75 12.37
C ASN A 193 15.37 -11.62 13.08
N ASN A 194 15.57 -10.50 12.38
CA ASN A 194 16.27 -9.32 12.85
C ASN A 194 15.35 -8.58 13.83
N LEU A 195 15.78 -8.44 15.08
CA LEU A 195 15.09 -7.66 16.08
C LEU A 195 15.60 -6.21 16.06
N VAL A 196 14.69 -5.24 16.17
CA VAL A 196 15.04 -3.83 16.35
C VAL A 196 14.27 -3.30 17.55
N GLU A 197 14.99 -2.69 18.48
CA GLU A 197 14.39 -1.89 19.54
C GLU A 197 14.28 -0.43 19.07
N ILE A 198 13.12 0.17 19.32
CA ILE A 198 12.78 1.56 19.00
C ILE A 198 12.26 2.18 20.29
N GLY A 199 12.60 3.43 20.59
CA GLY A 199 12.21 4.14 21.81
C GLY A 199 10.70 4.33 21.93
N THR A 200 10.20 4.49 23.15
CA THR A 200 8.85 5.01 23.38
C THR A 200 8.71 6.40 22.74
N SER A 201 7.50 6.75 22.28
CA SER A 201 7.18 7.96 21.48
C SER A 201 7.67 8.04 20.02
N GLU A 202 8.65 7.24 19.57
CA GLU A 202 9.14 7.25 18.17
C GLU A 202 8.17 6.65 17.12
N ARG A 203 6.87 6.55 17.43
CA ARG A 203 5.79 6.06 16.55
C ARG A 203 6.10 4.71 15.88
N LYS A 204 6.49 3.70 16.67
CA LYS A 204 6.88 2.34 16.21
C LYS A 204 5.90 1.67 15.23
N SER A 205 4.60 1.99 15.34
CA SER A 205 3.54 1.54 14.43
C SER A 205 3.78 1.93 12.96
N ILE A 206 4.42 3.08 12.70
CA ILE A 206 4.78 3.52 11.35
C ILE A 206 5.85 2.60 10.76
N THR A 207 6.93 2.32 11.52
CA THR A 207 7.98 1.37 11.12
C THR A 207 7.40 -0.01 10.81
N LEU A 208 6.52 -0.52 11.68
CA LEU A 208 5.83 -1.80 11.47
C LEU A 208 4.97 -1.78 10.21
N GLY A 209 4.17 -0.73 10.01
CA GLY A 209 3.31 -0.58 8.83
C GLY A 209 4.07 -0.49 7.51
N VAL A 210 5.15 0.30 7.45
CA VAL A 210 5.98 0.41 6.23
C VAL A 210 6.71 -0.91 5.93
N THR A 211 7.25 -1.56 6.96
CA THR A 211 7.89 -2.89 6.83
C THR A 211 6.88 -3.92 6.29
N ALA A 212 5.67 -3.96 6.85
CA ALA A 212 4.58 -4.83 6.40
C ALA A 212 4.19 -4.55 4.94
N CYS A 213 4.02 -3.28 4.55
CA CYS A 213 3.72 -2.89 3.17
C CYS A 213 4.80 -3.39 2.20
N ILE A 214 6.09 -3.24 2.53
CA ILE A 214 7.20 -3.67 1.67
C ILE A 214 7.24 -5.20 1.54
N LEU A 215 7.07 -5.93 2.64
CA LEU A 215 6.97 -7.40 2.61
C LEU A 215 5.82 -7.87 1.70
N VAL A 216 4.61 -7.29 1.85
CA VAL A 216 3.46 -7.61 0.99
C VAL A 216 3.73 -7.30 -0.49
N LEU A 217 4.40 -6.17 -0.78
CA LEU A 217 4.79 -5.80 -2.14
C LEU A 217 5.79 -6.78 -2.77
N LEU A 218 6.67 -7.38 -1.97
CA LEU A 218 7.66 -8.38 -2.38
C LEU A 218 7.12 -9.81 -2.44
N GLY A 219 5.84 -10.04 -2.11
CA GLY A 219 5.17 -11.33 -2.23
C GLY A 219 5.02 -12.14 -0.93
N PHE A 220 5.39 -11.57 0.21
CA PHE A 220 5.22 -12.14 1.54
C PHE A 220 3.79 -11.85 2.06
N ASP A 221 3.00 -12.84 2.48
CA ASP A 221 1.87 -12.60 3.40
C ASP A 221 2.40 -12.15 4.77
N VAL A 222 1.64 -11.37 5.54
CA VAL A 222 2.17 -10.63 6.70
C VAL A 222 1.18 -10.62 7.86
N CYS A 223 1.59 -11.20 8.99
CA CYS A 223 0.86 -11.12 10.26
C CYS A 223 1.51 -10.13 11.24
N CYS A 224 0.94 -8.92 11.35
CA CYS A 224 1.34 -7.96 12.38
C CYS A 224 0.65 -8.26 13.73
N ALA A 225 1.43 -8.70 14.73
CA ALA A 225 0.96 -8.86 16.10
C ALA A 225 1.17 -7.56 16.89
N CYS A 226 0.07 -6.97 17.38
CA CYS A 226 0.08 -5.81 18.27
C CYS A 226 -0.65 -6.18 19.56
N TYR A 227 -0.03 -5.98 20.72
CA TYR A 227 -0.75 -6.02 22.00
C TYR A 227 -1.37 -4.65 22.26
N ILE A 228 -2.68 -4.61 22.48
CA ILE A 228 -3.38 -3.44 22.98
C ILE A 228 -3.45 -3.61 24.49
N VAL A 229 -2.88 -2.67 25.25
CA VAL A 229 -3.14 -2.59 26.69
C VAL A 229 -4.46 -1.86 26.85
N ASN A 230 -5.49 -2.55 27.31
CA ASN A 230 -6.67 -1.87 27.85
C ASN A 230 -6.23 -1.22 29.17
N ILE A 231 -6.25 0.12 29.19
CA ILE A 231 -6.00 0.97 30.35
C ILE A 231 -7.35 1.57 30.77
#